data_AF-A0A382H7A2-F1
#
_entry.id   AF-A0A382H7A2-F1
#
_cell.length_a   1.000
_cell.length_b   1.000
_cell.length_c   1.000
_cell.angle_alpha   90.00
_cell.angle_beta   90.00
_cell.angle_gamma   90.00
#
_symmetry.space_group_name_H-M   'P 1'
#
loop_
_entity.id
_entity.type
_entity.pdbx_description
1 polymer ?
#
loop_
_entity_poly.entity_id
_entity_poly.type
_entity_poly.pdbx_seq_one_letter_code
_entity_poly.pdbx_strand_id
1 'polypeptide(L)'
;VTRPISSLGGFFVALIAVTGAVKLANQPVMARQATPVTATEPGALLQRYCISCHNTRLRTADLALDELDATNVRADAETWEKVVQKLRAGSMPPPGRPRPDTETYRAVAVSIEDKLDRAWAGDPYPGRIGAVHRLNRTEYRNAIRDLFDLDVDVDSLLPGDETADGSFDNFADVLTFSTSHLERYLSVARQVTRQAVGLLPITANVDTFEVPLHIVQDARQDEALPLGSRGGIAISHHFPVDGNYEVNVRLRRQYQDYLMGMGWAQRLDIRVDGELMERFTVGGSVPGVPAAASYAGDGEPGFAADPAWETFMQLTGDDGLVVRVPVTAGP
;
A
#
# COMPACT_ATOMS: atom_id res chain seq x y z
N VAL A 1 -23.28 2.32 -82.05
CA VAL A 1 -22.45 3.55 -82.22
C VAL A 1 -22.05 3.94 -80.80
N THR A 2 -20.83 3.80 -80.27
CA THR A 2 -19.46 3.85 -80.80
C THR A 2 -18.51 3.28 -79.74
N ARG A 3 -17.47 2.54 -80.17
CA ARG A 3 -16.20 2.34 -79.42
C ARG A 3 -15.27 3.55 -79.66
N PRO A 4 -14.23 3.77 -78.82
CA PRO A 4 -12.84 3.30 -79.09
C PRO A 4 -12.11 2.78 -77.81
N ILE A 5 -11.22 1.76 -77.81
CA ILE A 5 -9.79 1.61 -78.21
C ILE A 5 -8.84 2.61 -77.49
N SER A 6 -7.91 2.20 -76.60
CA SER A 6 -6.52 1.74 -76.92
C SER A 6 -5.78 1.22 -75.65
N SER A 7 -5.13 0.04 -75.71
CA SER A 7 -3.66 -0.28 -75.61
C SER A 7 -3.00 -0.15 -74.22
N LEU A 8 -1.98 -0.90 -73.75
CA LEU A 8 -1.24 -2.14 -74.06
C LEU A 8 -0.10 -2.15 -73.03
N GLY A 9 0.28 -3.30 -72.45
CA GLY A 9 1.48 -3.38 -71.60
C GLY A 9 1.61 -4.72 -70.88
N GLY A 10 2.40 -5.63 -71.44
CA GLY A 10 2.59 -6.98 -70.93
C GLY A 10 3.67 -7.10 -69.84
N PHE A 11 3.64 -8.21 -69.10
CA PHE A 11 4.79 -8.74 -68.39
C PHE A 11 4.83 -10.26 -68.51
N PHE A 12 5.99 -10.76 -68.95
CA PHE A 12 6.37 -12.16 -69.08
C PHE A 12 6.45 -12.82 -67.69
N VAL A 13 5.92 -14.04 -67.56
CA VAL A 13 6.21 -14.94 -66.43
C VAL A 13 7.00 -16.13 -66.97
N ALA A 14 8.24 -16.26 -66.50
CA ALA A 14 9.12 -17.38 -66.82
C ALA A 14 8.74 -18.60 -65.96
N LEU A 15 8.43 -19.72 -66.62
CA LEU A 15 8.27 -21.03 -65.98
C LEU A 15 9.66 -21.68 -65.86
N ILE A 16 10.12 -21.93 -64.63
CA ILE A 16 11.29 -22.78 -64.36
C ILE A 16 10.76 -24.20 -64.11
N ALA A 17 11.05 -25.11 -65.03
CA ALA A 17 10.82 -26.54 -64.86
C ALA A 17 12.01 -27.15 -64.11
N VAL A 18 11.78 -27.65 -62.89
CA VAL A 18 12.75 -28.48 -62.17
C VAL A 18 12.33 -29.94 -62.31
N THR A 19 13.06 -30.67 -63.14
CA THR A 19 12.99 -32.14 -63.24
C THR A 19 13.83 -32.77 -62.13
N GLY A 20 13.19 -33.24 -61.07
CA GLY A 20 13.82 -34.07 -60.03
C GLY A 20 13.37 -35.53 -60.14
N ALA A 21 14.29 -36.43 -60.44
CA ALA A 21 14.04 -37.87 -60.56
C ALA A 21 13.67 -38.49 -59.20
N VAL A 22 12.48 -39.10 -59.12
CA VAL A 22 12.05 -39.88 -57.96
C VAL A 22 12.71 -41.26 -58.03
N LYS A 23 13.65 -41.54 -57.11
CA LYS A 23 14.07 -42.91 -56.82
C LYS A 23 13.04 -43.52 -55.86
N LEU A 24 12.26 -44.50 -56.32
CA LEU A 24 11.51 -45.38 -55.42
C LEU A 24 12.50 -46.26 -54.64
N ALA A 25 12.73 -45.92 -53.38
CA ALA A 25 13.35 -46.81 -52.42
C ALA A 25 12.25 -47.70 -51.80
N ASN A 26 12.34 -49.00 -52.06
CA ASN A 26 11.47 -50.02 -51.48
C ASN A 26 11.82 -50.14 -49.99
N GLN A 27 11.03 -49.55 -49.09
CA GLN A 27 11.20 -49.73 -47.65
C GLN A 27 10.43 -50.96 -47.17
N PRO A 28 11.05 -51.84 -46.36
CA PRO A 28 10.36 -52.96 -45.77
C PRO A 28 9.31 -52.46 -44.79
N VAL A 29 8.11 -53.06 -44.86
CA VAL A 29 7.05 -52.89 -43.85
C VAL A 29 7.58 -53.50 -42.55
N MET A 30 8.17 -52.68 -41.69
CA MET A 30 8.48 -53.09 -40.33
C MET A 30 7.16 -53.30 -39.59
N ALA A 31 6.94 -54.54 -39.17
CA ALA A 31 5.92 -54.88 -38.20
C ALA A 31 6.03 -53.92 -37.01
N ARG A 32 4.89 -53.33 -36.62
CA ARG A 32 4.77 -52.46 -35.45
C ARG A 32 5.10 -53.31 -34.22
N GLN A 33 6.35 -53.29 -33.80
CA GLN A 33 6.78 -53.88 -32.54
C GLN A 33 6.03 -53.15 -31.43
N ALA A 34 5.33 -53.90 -30.59
CA ALA A 34 4.74 -53.38 -29.37
C ALA A 34 5.86 -52.76 -28.54
N THR A 35 5.76 -51.45 -28.29
CA THR A 35 6.67 -50.73 -27.41
C THR A 35 6.65 -51.42 -26.04
N PRO A 36 7.79 -51.79 -25.46
CA PRO A 36 7.81 -52.30 -24.10
C PRO A 36 7.22 -51.22 -23.20
N VAL A 37 6.20 -51.56 -22.41
CA VAL A 37 5.59 -50.66 -21.41
C VAL A 37 6.70 -50.24 -20.45
N THR A 38 7.23 -49.04 -20.63
CA THR A 38 8.19 -48.42 -19.72
C THR A 38 7.52 -48.27 -18.36
N ALA A 39 8.18 -48.75 -17.31
CA ALA A 39 7.76 -48.71 -15.91
C ALA A 39 7.57 -47.28 -15.34
N THR A 40 7.59 -46.26 -16.19
CA THR A 40 7.46 -44.85 -15.87
C THR A 40 6.03 -44.33 -16.03
N GLU A 41 5.14 -45.08 -16.70
CA GLU A 41 3.73 -44.71 -16.83
C GLU A 41 2.98 -44.92 -15.50
N PRO A 42 2.42 -43.86 -14.88
CA PRO A 42 1.80 -43.95 -13.55
C PRO A 42 0.71 -45.04 -13.47
N GLY A 43 -0.09 -45.20 -14.52
CA GLY A 43 -1.18 -46.18 -14.55
C GLY A 43 -0.69 -47.63 -14.37
N ALA A 44 0.44 -48.00 -14.97
CA ALA A 44 0.98 -49.35 -14.87
C ALA A 44 1.47 -49.69 -13.46
N LEU A 45 2.09 -48.71 -12.77
CA LEU A 45 2.52 -48.85 -11.39
C LEU A 45 1.30 -48.99 -10.46
N LEU A 46 0.31 -48.12 -10.60
CA LEU A 46 -0.90 -48.15 -9.78
C LEU A 46 -1.65 -49.47 -9.94
N GLN A 47 -1.78 -49.97 -11.18
CA GLN A 47 -2.41 -51.25 -11.46
C GLN A 47 -1.71 -52.41 -10.76
N ARG A 48 -0.38 -52.40 -10.72
CA ARG A 48 0.42 -53.49 -10.15
C ARG A 48 0.48 -53.46 -8.62
N TYR A 49 0.53 -52.27 -8.04
CA TYR A 49 0.90 -52.11 -6.62
C TYR A 49 -0.19 -51.48 -5.74
N CYS A 50 -1.14 -50.74 -6.31
CA CYS A 50 -2.09 -49.92 -5.55
C CYS A 50 -3.53 -50.41 -5.67
N ILE A 51 -3.98 -50.75 -6.89
CA ILE A 51 -5.38 -51.10 -7.19
C ILE A 51 -5.83 -52.39 -6.48
N SER A 52 -4.92 -53.28 -6.07
CA SER A 52 -5.31 -54.47 -5.29
C SER A 52 -5.96 -54.14 -3.94
N CYS A 53 -5.72 -52.95 -3.38
CA CYS A 53 -6.26 -52.52 -2.09
C CYS A 53 -7.12 -51.25 -2.18
N HIS A 54 -6.74 -50.31 -3.06
CA HIS A 54 -7.45 -49.06 -3.28
C HIS A 54 -8.31 -49.17 -4.54
N ASN A 55 -9.40 -49.93 -4.43
CA ASN A 55 -10.38 -50.09 -5.50
C ASN A 55 -11.80 -49.90 -4.98
N THR A 56 -12.76 -49.79 -5.89
CA THR A 56 -14.19 -49.65 -5.60
C THR A 56 -14.78 -50.73 -4.68
N ARG A 57 -14.19 -51.93 -4.61
CA ARG A 57 -14.69 -53.06 -3.80
C ARG A 57 -14.15 -53.03 -2.37
N LEU A 58 -12.85 -52.81 -2.21
CA LEU A 58 -12.19 -52.81 -0.90
C LEU A 58 -12.18 -51.43 -0.23
N ARG A 59 -12.08 -50.35 -1.03
CA ARG A 59 -12.04 -48.94 -0.58
C ARG A 59 -11.15 -48.73 0.65
N THR A 60 -9.94 -49.30 0.62
CA THR A 60 -9.01 -49.14 1.74
C THR A 60 -8.71 -47.66 1.94
N ALA A 61 -8.91 -47.16 3.16
CA ALA A 61 -8.79 -45.74 3.51
C ALA A 61 -9.69 -44.81 2.67
N ASP A 62 -10.87 -45.32 2.27
CA ASP A 62 -11.88 -44.60 1.47
C ASP A 62 -11.35 -44.10 0.11
N LEU A 63 -10.41 -44.84 -0.48
CA LEU A 63 -9.77 -44.50 -1.74
C LEU A 63 -10.00 -45.58 -2.80
N ALA A 64 -10.49 -45.17 -3.97
CA ALA A 64 -10.68 -46.00 -5.16
C ALA A 64 -9.86 -45.43 -6.32
N LEU A 65 -8.72 -46.06 -6.62
CA LEU A 65 -7.80 -45.62 -7.68
C LEU A 65 -8.14 -46.24 -9.05
N ASP A 66 -9.04 -47.23 -9.08
CA ASP A 66 -9.53 -47.88 -10.29
C ASP A 66 -10.51 -47.03 -11.11
N GLU A 67 -11.06 -45.97 -10.52
CA GLU A 67 -11.93 -45.00 -11.19
C GLU A 67 -11.17 -43.75 -11.68
N LEU A 68 -9.91 -43.56 -11.25
CA LEU A 68 -9.14 -42.36 -11.57
C LEU A 68 -8.38 -42.50 -12.88
N ASP A 69 -8.34 -41.40 -13.65
CA ASP A 69 -7.60 -41.32 -14.91
C ASP A 69 -6.22 -40.66 -14.70
N ALA A 70 -5.15 -41.45 -14.76
CA ALA A 70 -3.77 -40.98 -14.65
C ALA A 70 -3.30 -40.10 -15.85
N THR A 71 -4.10 -40.01 -16.91
CA THR A 71 -3.87 -39.11 -18.04
C THR A 71 -4.53 -37.75 -17.82
N ASN A 72 -5.60 -37.68 -17.01
CA ASN A 72 -6.30 -36.46 -16.62
C ASN A 72 -6.24 -36.25 -15.10
N VAL A 73 -5.04 -36.00 -14.59
CA VAL A 73 -4.82 -35.76 -13.15
C VAL A 73 -5.52 -34.51 -12.61
N ARG A 74 -5.93 -33.59 -13.51
CA ARG A 74 -6.62 -32.35 -13.13
C ARG A 74 -8.00 -32.62 -12.51
N ALA A 75 -8.72 -33.62 -13.02
CA ALA A 75 -10.08 -33.92 -12.57
C ALA A 75 -10.14 -34.22 -11.06
N ASP A 76 -9.08 -34.80 -10.50
CA ASP A 76 -9.00 -35.23 -9.11
C ASP A 76 -7.68 -34.81 -8.45
N ALA A 77 -7.26 -33.56 -8.68
CA ALA A 77 -5.94 -33.06 -8.29
C ALA A 77 -5.61 -33.33 -6.81
N GLU A 78 -6.55 -33.09 -5.90
CA GLU A 78 -6.37 -33.34 -4.46
C GLU A 78 -6.04 -34.81 -4.15
N THR A 79 -6.67 -35.74 -4.84
CA THR A 79 -6.42 -37.18 -4.68
C THR A 79 -5.05 -37.55 -5.25
N TRP A 80 -4.68 -37.00 -6.40
CA TRP A 80 -3.38 -37.21 -7.02
C TRP A 80 -2.22 -36.63 -6.18
N GLU A 81 -2.40 -35.49 -5.53
CA GLU A 81 -1.43 -34.93 -4.58
C GLU A 81 -1.22 -35.87 -3.37
N LYS A 82 -2.30 -36.45 -2.83
CA LYS A 82 -2.19 -37.47 -1.77
C LYS A 82 -1.41 -38.70 -2.26
N VAL A 83 -1.67 -39.17 -3.49
CA VAL A 83 -0.92 -40.29 -4.10
C VAL A 83 0.56 -39.94 -4.21
N VAL A 84 0.90 -38.76 -4.74
CA VAL A 84 2.28 -38.25 -4.82
C VAL A 84 2.94 -38.26 -3.44
N GLN A 85 2.26 -37.75 -2.41
CA GLN A 85 2.78 -37.73 -1.04
C GLN A 85 3.10 -39.15 -0.55
N LYS A 86 2.25 -40.14 -0.84
CA LYS A 86 2.48 -41.54 -0.45
C LYS A 86 3.63 -42.18 -1.22
N LEU A 87 3.79 -41.87 -2.50
CA LEU A 87 4.90 -42.34 -3.34
C LEU A 87 6.23 -41.71 -2.89
N ARG A 88 6.25 -40.40 -2.61
CA ARG A 88 7.42 -39.67 -2.11
C ARG A 88 7.86 -40.15 -0.73
N ALA A 89 6.91 -40.41 0.15
CA ALA A 89 7.20 -41.00 1.46
C ALA A 89 7.58 -42.49 1.40
N GLY A 90 7.39 -43.15 0.24
CA GLY A 90 7.57 -44.59 0.10
C GLY A 90 6.72 -45.38 1.10
N SER A 91 5.55 -44.85 1.49
CA SER A 91 4.68 -45.46 2.51
C SER A 91 3.72 -46.50 1.94
N MET A 92 3.47 -46.45 0.62
CA MET A 92 2.61 -47.36 -0.11
C MET A 92 3.38 -48.01 -1.26
N PRO A 93 3.22 -49.34 -1.50
CA PRO A 93 2.42 -50.30 -0.73
C PRO A 93 2.92 -50.47 0.73
N PRO A 94 2.18 -51.08 1.66
CA PRO A 94 2.66 -51.29 3.02
C PRO A 94 3.81 -52.32 3.09
N PRO A 95 4.58 -52.40 4.21
CA PRO A 95 5.58 -53.44 4.41
C PRO A 95 5.00 -54.84 4.20
N GLY A 96 5.78 -55.75 3.60
CA GLY A 96 5.36 -57.12 3.29
C GLY A 96 4.60 -57.30 1.97
N ARG A 97 4.32 -56.22 1.23
CA ARG A 97 3.80 -56.28 -0.15
C ARG A 97 4.93 -56.08 -1.18
N PRO A 98 4.79 -56.56 -2.42
CA PRO A 98 5.68 -56.21 -3.51
C PRO A 98 5.77 -54.69 -3.66
N ARG A 99 6.97 -54.16 -3.87
CA ARG A 99 7.22 -52.72 -4.00
C ARG A 99 8.04 -52.45 -5.27
N PRO A 100 7.84 -51.29 -5.91
CA PRO A 100 8.82 -50.76 -6.87
C PRO A 100 10.17 -50.51 -6.20
N ASP A 101 11.23 -50.44 -7.01
CA ASP A 101 12.50 -49.87 -6.59
C ASP A 101 12.39 -48.33 -6.41
N THR A 102 13.39 -47.74 -5.75
CA THR A 102 13.40 -46.32 -5.39
C THR A 102 13.40 -45.39 -6.61
N GLU A 103 14.03 -45.78 -7.71
CA GLU A 103 14.08 -44.97 -8.93
C GLU A 103 12.69 -44.92 -9.58
N THR A 104 12.02 -46.07 -9.66
CA THR A 104 10.64 -46.17 -10.16
C THR A 104 9.67 -45.33 -9.32
N TYR A 105 9.77 -45.35 -7.98
CA TYR A 105 8.97 -44.46 -7.12
C TYR A 105 9.14 -42.98 -7.49
N ARG A 106 10.40 -42.55 -7.58
CA ARG A 106 10.75 -41.16 -7.87
C ARG A 106 10.24 -40.74 -9.24
N ALA A 107 10.46 -41.58 -10.25
CA ALA A 107 10.09 -41.27 -11.63
C ALA A 107 8.57 -41.10 -11.79
N VAL A 108 7.77 -41.97 -11.17
CA VAL A 108 6.31 -41.88 -11.23
C VAL A 108 5.79 -40.68 -10.42
N ALA A 109 6.35 -40.41 -9.24
CA ALA A 109 5.98 -39.22 -8.47
C ALA A 109 6.23 -37.93 -9.26
N VAL A 110 7.43 -37.78 -9.85
CA VAL A 110 7.76 -36.64 -10.73
C VAL A 110 6.79 -36.55 -11.91
N SER A 111 6.47 -37.68 -12.55
CA SER A 111 5.54 -37.67 -13.68
C SER A 111 4.14 -37.18 -13.30
N ILE A 112 3.65 -37.47 -12.10
CA ILE A 112 2.32 -37.00 -11.65
C ILE A 112 2.41 -35.52 -11.26
N GLU A 113 3.45 -35.12 -10.53
CA GLU A 113 3.73 -33.71 -10.18
C GLU A 113 3.80 -32.83 -11.43
N ASP A 114 4.60 -33.20 -12.42
CA ASP A 114 4.73 -32.43 -13.67
C ASP A 114 3.39 -32.29 -14.40
N LYS A 115 2.50 -33.28 -14.30
CA LYS A 115 1.16 -33.23 -14.91
C LYS A 115 0.24 -32.29 -14.11
N LEU A 116 0.30 -32.33 -12.79
CA LEU A 116 -0.45 -31.42 -11.91
C LEU A 116 0.00 -29.97 -12.11
N ASP A 117 1.31 -29.72 -12.12
CA ASP A 117 1.90 -28.39 -12.32
C ASP A 117 1.52 -27.80 -13.69
N ARG A 118 1.56 -28.63 -14.75
CA ARG A 118 1.11 -28.21 -16.09
C ARG A 118 -0.38 -27.93 -16.14
N ALA A 119 -1.20 -28.73 -15.45
CA ALA A 119 -2.64 -28.50 -15.38
C ALA A 119 -2.98 -27.20 -14.64
N TRP A 120 -2.25 -26.90 -13.56
CA TRP A 120 -2.37 -25.65 -12.82
C TRP A 120 -1.96 -24.44 -13.67
N ALA A 121 -0.81 -24.49 -14.32
CA ALA A 121 -0.31 -23.38 -15.14
C ALA A 121 -1.23 -23.04 -16.32
N GLY A 122 -1.98 -24.02 -16.85
CA GLY A 122 -2.92 -23.83 -17.96
C GLY A 122 -4.27 -23.22 -17.55
N ASP A 123 -4.71 -23.43 -16.30
CA ASP A 123 -5.95 -22.87 -15.75
C ASP A 123 -5.86 -22.76 -14.22
N PRO A 124 -5.19 -21.70 -13.71
CA PRO A 124 -4.98 -21.52 -12.28
C PRO A 124 -6.31 -21.34 -11.54
N TYR A 125 -6.57 -22.17 -10.54
CA TYR A 125 -7.75 -22.06 -9.69
C TYR A 125 -7.33 -21.74 -8.25
N PRO A 126 -7.19 -20.46 -7.86
CA PRO A 126 -6.71 -20.05 -6.53
C PRO A 126 -7.66 -20.44 -5.38
N GLY A 127 -8.73 -21.18 -5.67
CA GLY A 127 -9.73 -21.58 -4.70
C GLY A 127 -10.68 -20.43 -4.39
N ARG A 128 -11.29 -20.51 -3.20
CA ARG A 128 -12.15 -19.45 -2.69
C ARG A 128 -11.24 -18.33 -2.19
N ILE A 129 -11.12 -17.24 -2.94
CA ILE A 129 -10.46 -16.03 -2.44
C ILE A 129 -11.19 -15.56 -1.17
N GLY A 130 -10.43 -15.20 -0.13
CA GLY A 130 -10.97 -14.72 1.15
C GLY A 130 -11.71 -13.38 1.02
N ALA A 131 -11.95 -12.71 2.15
CA ALA A 131 -12.51 -11.36 2.11
C ALA A 131 -11.66 -10.42 1.26
N VAL A 132 -12.30 -9.46 0.58
CA VAL A 132 -11.58 -8.45 -0.21
C VAL A 132 -10.77 -7.56 0.72
N HIS A 133 -9.44 -7.57 0.56
CA HIS A 133 -8.54 -6.69 1.32
C HIS A 133 -8.71 -5.25 0.86
N ARG A 134 -9.42 -4.42 1.63
CA ARG A 134 -9.33 -2.96 1.49
C ARG A 134 -7.99 -2.49 2.07
N LEU A 135 -7.38 -1.47 1.49
CA LEU A 135 -6.19 -0.85 2.10
C LEU A 135 -6.55 -0.36 3.50
N ASN A 136 -5.68 -0.62 4.47
CA ASN A 136 -5.75 0.04 5.77
C ASN A 136 -5.18 1.48 5.68
N ARG A 137 -5.27 2.29 6.73
CA ARG A 137 -4.78 3.67 6.75
C ARG A 137 -3.30 3.77 6.38
N THR A 138 -2.48 2.87 6.91
CA THR A 138 -1.03 2.82 6.66
C THR A 138 -0.75 2.50 5.20
N GLU A 139 -1.40 1.47 4.66
CA GLU A 139 -1.29 1.04 3.27
C GLU A 139 -1.81 2.13 2.31
N TYR A 140 -2.90 2.80 2.67
CA TYR A 140 -3.48 3.89 1.88
C TYR A 140 -2.56 5.12 1.87
N ARG A 141 -2.00 5.51 3.02
CA ARG A 141 -0.99 6.58 3.12
C ARG A 141 0.23 6.26 2.24
N ASN A 142 0.75 5.04 2.35
CA ASN A 142 1.89 4.61 1.54
C ASN A 142 1.56 4.59 0.04
N ALA A 143 0.36 4.14 -0.34
CA ALA A 143 -0.07 4.17 -1.74
C ALA A 143 -0.19 5.60 -2.27
N ILE A 144 -0.71 6.55 -1.48
CA ILE A 144 -0.76 7.98 -1.87
C ILE A 144 0.65 8.51 -2.09
N ARG A 145 1.56 8.27 -1.13
CA ARG A 145 2.96 8.69 -1.23
C ARG A 145 3.64 8.09 -2.45
N ASP A 146 3.50 6.79 -2.67
CA ASP A 146 4.22 6.10 -3.74
C ASP A 146 3.65 6.43 -5.14
N LEU A 147 2.36 6.77 -5.25
CA LEU A 147 1.72 7.13 -6.53
C LEU A 147 1.81 8.61 -6.86
N PHE A 148 1.74 9.49 -5.86
CA PHE A 148 1.62 10.94 -6.06
C PHE A 148 2.75 11.75 -5.43
N ASP A 149 3.67 11.12 -4.68
CA ASP A 149 4.72 11.78 -3.90
C ASP A 149 4.18 12.83 -2.90
N LEU A 150 2.99 12.53 -2.35
CA LEU A 150 2.31 13.39 -1.37
C LEU A 150 2.34 12.75 0.01
N ASP A 151 2.81 13.49 1.00
CA ASP A 151 2.63 13.13 2.41
C ASP A 151 1.33 13.76 2.93
N VAL A 152 0.34 12.91 3.16
CA VAL A 152 -1.00 13.31 3.62
C VAL A 152 -1.27 12.63 4.95
N ASP A 153 -1.75 13.41 5.92
CA ASP A 153 -2.14 12.86 7.22
C ASP A 153 -3.46 12.08 7.14
N VAL A 154 -3.36 10.82 6.70
CA VAL A 154 -4.52 9.93 6.55
C VAL A 154 -5.19 9.61 7.89
N ASP A 155 -4.44 9.64 9.00
CA ASP A 155 -4.95 9.23 10.33
C ASP A 155 -6.03 10.17 10.88
N SER A 156 -5.94 11.46 10.55
CA SER A 156 -6.98 12.45 10.88
C SER A 156 -8.15 12.44 9.90
N LEU A 157 -8.00 11.82 8.73
CA LEU A 157 -8.97 11.89 7.63
C LEU A 157 -9.86 10.64 7.50
N LEU A 158 -9.34 9.45 7.81
CA LEU A 158 -10.07 8.18 7.74
C LEU A 158 -10.44 7.68 9.14
N PRO A 159 -11.46 6.82 9.31
CA PRO A 159 -11.72 6.10 10.57
C PRO A 159 -10.66 5.03 10.86
N GLY A 160 -10.50 4.63 12.13
CA GLY A 160 -9.52 3.63 12.55
C GLY A 160 -9.83 2.25 11.96
N ASP A 161 -8.79 1.51 11.61
CA ASP A 161 -8.94 0.16 11.08
C ASP A 161 -9.19 -0.86 12.20
N GLU A 162 -9.94 -1.90 11.85
CA GLU A 162 -10.20 -3.02 12.74
C GLU A 162 -8.98 -3.92 12.87
N THR A 163 -8.66 -4.32 14.10
CA THR A 163 -7.63 -5.32 14.41
C THR A 163 -8.29 -6.62 14.85
N ALA A 164 -7.85 -7.76 14.32
CA ALA A 164 -8.32 -9.06 14.79
C ALA A 164 -7.75 -9.37 16.18
N ASP A 165 -8.55 -9.27 17.26
CA ASP A 165 -8.16 -9.65 18.63
C ASP A 165 -6.78 -9.11 19.11
N GLY A 166 -6.46 -7.85 18.79
CA GLY A 166 -5.17 -7.22 19.14
C GLY A 166 -3.99 -7.62 18.24
N SER A 167 -4.27 -8.27 17.11
CA SER A 167 -3.30 -8.57 16.05
C SER A 167 -3.10 -7.38 15.10
N PHE A 168 -2.47 -7.62 13.95
CA PHE A 168 -2.22 -6.61 12.91
C PHE A 168 -3.51 -6.04 12.31
N ASP A 169 -3.37 -4.89 11.65
CA ASP A 169 -4.42 -4.10 11.01
C ASP A 169 -4.52 -4.36 9.49
N ASN A 170 -3.88 -5.42 8.98
CA ASN A 170 -3.83 -5.78 7.56
C ASN A 170 -4.49 -7.13 7.24
N PHE A 171 -5.36 -7.62 8.12
CA PHE A 171 -6.12 -8.84 7.87
C PHE A 171 -7.40 -8.54 7.11
N ALA A 172 -7.47 -8.97 5.85
CA ALA A 172 -8.63 -8.76 4.98
C ALA A 172 -9.96 -9.20 5.61
N ASP A 173 -9.96 -10.26 6.42
CA ASP A 173 -11.17 -10.84 7.02
C ASP A 173 -11.82 -9.96 8.11
N VAL A 174 -11.09 -9.00 8.68
CA VAL A 174 -11.62 -8.07 9.70
C VAL A 174 -11.75 -6.64 9.21
N LEU A 175 -11.12 -6.30 8.08
CA LEU A 175 -11.20 -4.97 7.48
C LEU A 175 -12.57 -4.78 6.79
N THR A 176 -13.58 -4.46 7.58
CA THR A 176 -14.95 -4.30 7.08
C THR A 176 -15.10 -3.03 6.25
N PHE A 177 -16.03 -3.05 5.30
CA PHE A 177 -16.32 -1.90 4.43
C PHE A 177 -17.71 -1.35 4.75
N SER A 178 -17.76 -0.25 5.51
CA SER A 178 -19.00 0.48 5.78
C SER A 178 -19.27 1.58 4.74
N THR A 179 -20.51 2.05 4.67
CA THR A 179 -20.87 3.22 3.83
C THR A 179 -20.09 4.47 4.23
N SER A 180 -19.92 4.70 5.54
CA SER A 180 -19.14 5.82 6.08
C SER A 180 -17.66 5.74 5.70
N HIS A 181 -17.08 4.54 5.65
CA HIS A 181 -15.73 4.35 5.14
C HIS A 181 -15.64 4.78 3.69
N LEU A 182 -16.53 4.29 2.82
CA LEU A 182 -16.52 4.66 1.40
C LEU A 182 -16.61 6.17 1.18
N GLU A 183 -17.52 6.83 1.89
CA GLU A 183 -17.70 8.28 1.80
C GLU A 183 -16.42 9.03 2.20
N ARG A 184 -15.76 8.58 3.28
CA ARG A 184 -14.48 9.14 3.72
C ARG A 184 -13.38 8.88 2.69
N TYR A 185 -13.23 7.66 2.18
CA TYR A 185 -12.27 7.34 1.12
C TYR A 185 -12.46 8.23 -0.11
N LEU A 186 -13.69 8.42 -0.58
CA LEU A 186 -13.98 9.29 -1.72
C LEU A 186 -13.71 10.76 -1.42
N SER A 187 -13.95 11.21 -0.19
CA SER A 187 -13.61 12.58 0.24
C SER A 187 -12.10 12.80 0.24
N VAL A 188 -11.34 11.88 0.83
CA VAL A 188 -9.87 11.95 0.85
C VAL A 188 -9.30 11.83 -0.54
N ALA A 189 -9.82 10.93 -1.37
CA ALA A 189 -9.42 10.82 -2.78
C ALA A 189 -9.62 12.14 -3.54
N ARG A 190 -10.73 12.87 -3.31
CA ARG A 190 -10.91 14.22 -3.90
C ARG A 190 -9.87 15.22 -3.39
N GLN A 191 -9.51 15.18 -2.11
CA GLN A 191 -8.49 16.08 -1.55
C GLN A 191 -7.11 15.78 -2.14
N VAL A 192 -6.70 14.51 -2.12
CA VAL A 192 -5.42 14.02 -2.67
C VAL A 192 -5.32 14.33 -4.16
N THR A 193 -6.35 14.02 -4.94
CA THR A 193 -6.32 14.28 -6.39
C THR A 193 -6.22 15.76 -6.71
N ARG A 194 -6.91 16.64 -5.97
CA ARG A 194 -6.78 18.09 -6.14
C ARG A 194 -5.37 18.58 -5.86
N GLN A 195 -4.74 18.07 -4.80
CA GLN A 195 -3.35 18.41 -4.47
C GLN A 195 -2.39 17.87 -5.53
N ALA A 196 -2.57 16.62 -5.97
CA ALA A 196 -1.73 15.99 -6.98
C ALA A 196 -1.78 16.70 -8.35
N VAL A 197 -2.93 17.27 -8.73
CA VAL A 197 -3.04 18.06 -9.97
C VAL A 197 -2.69 19.54 -9.79
N GLY A 198 -2.37 19.99 -8.57
CA GLY A 198 -2.08 21.40 -8.29
C GLY A 198 -3.27 22.34 -8.47
N LEU A 199 -4.50 21.87 -8.21
CA LEU A 199 -5.68 22.71 -8.30
C LEU A 199 -5.68 23.77 -7.19
N LEU A 200 -5.62 25.03 -7.60
CA LEU A 200 -5.66 26.18 -6.69
C LEU A 200 -6.84 26.05 -5.70
N PRO A 201 -6.63 26.35 -4.40
CA PRO A 201 -7.71 26.52 -3.44
C PRO A 201 -8.70 27.58 -3.94
N ILE A 202 -10.00 27.31 -3.80
CA ILE A 202 -11.04 28.26 -4.20
C ILE A 202 -11.12 29.43 -3.19
N THR A 203 -10.65 29.20 -1.97
CA THR A 203 -10.62 30.16 -0.86
C THR A 203 -9.26 30.15 -0.20
N ALA A 204 -8.90 31.26 0.46
CA ALA A 204 -7.76 31.26 1.37
C ALA A 204 -7.99 30.23 2.48
N ASN A 205 -7.04 29.32 2.66
CA ASN A 205 -7.05 28.38 3.77
C ASN A 205 -6.38 29.04 4.97
N VAL A 206 -6.86 28.72 6.17
CA VAL A 206 -6.27 29.13 7.44
C VAL A 206 -6.02 27.87 8.24
N ASP A 207 -4.76 27.63 8.57
CA ASP A 207 -4.34 26.53 9.42
C ASP A 207 -3.82 27.08 10.74
N THR A 208 -4.30 26.50 11.84
CA THR A 208 -3.93 26.89 13.20
C THR A 208 -3.09 25.81 13.84
N PHE A 209 -1.92 26.19 14.32
CA PHE A 209 -1.00 25.29 15.01
C PHE A 209 -0.91 25.70 16.47
N GLU A 210 -1.35 24.80 17.35
CA GLU A 210 -1.40 25.06 18.79
C GLU A 210 -0.22 24.39 19.49
N VAL A 211 0.37 25.10 20.45
CA VAL A 211 1.32 24.50 21.39
C VAL A 211 0.56 24.01 22.63
N PRO A 212 0.55 22.70 22.92
CA PRO A 212 -0.15 22.16 24.08
C PRO A 212 0.24 22.82 25.40
N LEU A 213 -0.75 23.07 26.26
CA LEU A 213 -0.58 23.83 27.51
C LEU A 213 0.41 23.21 28.50
N HIS A 214 0.60 21.89 28.42
CA HIS A 214 1.43 21.10 29.33
C HIS A 214 2.85 20.85 28.82
N ILE A 215 3.21 21.37 27.65
CA ILE A 215 4.58 21.31 27.15
C ILE A 215 5.43 22.37 27.85
N VAL A 216 6.54 21.93 28.44
CA VAL A 216 7.54 22.81 29.04
C VAL A 216 8.44 23.36 27.94
N GLN A 217 8.48 24.69 27.80
CA GLN A 217 9.16 25.41 26.73
C GLN A 217 10.46 26.11 27.15
N ASP A 218 11.22 25.51 28.08
CA ASP A 218 12.47 26.07 28.58
C ASP A 218 13.72 25.68 27.76
N ALA A 219 13.59 24.64 26.93
CA ALA A 219 14.60 24.10 26.02
C ALA A 219 14.11 24.05 24.56
N ARG A 220 15.00 23.63 23.65
CA ARG A 220 14.72 23.40 22.23
C ARG A 220 13.70 22.26 22.08
N GLN A 221 12.58 22.53 21.40
CA GLN A 221 11.45 21.61 21.29
C GLN A 221 11.55 20.63 20.11
N ASP A 222 12.30 21.00 19.07
CA ASP A 222 12.39 20.23 17.83
C ASP A 222 13.76 20.42 17.16
N GLU A 223 14.20 19.40 16.41
CA GLU A 223 15.47 19.42 15.68
C GLU A 223 15.46 20.39 14.48
N ALA A 224 14.30 20.72 13.92
CA ALA A 224 14.17 21.74 12.89
C ALA A 224 14.35 23.17 13.43
N LEU A 225 14.27 23.37 14.76
CA LEU A 225 14.51 24.69 15.36
C LEU A 225 16.01 24.99 15.48
N PRO A 226 16.43 26.27 15.37
CA PRO A 226 17.83 26.67 15.54
C PRO A 226 18.44 26.23 16.87
N LEU A 227 19.74 25.93 16.85
CA LEU A 227 20.50 25.68 18.08
C LEU A 227 20.44 26.89 19.01
N GLY A 228 20.05 26.65 20.28
CA GLY A 228 19.87 27.70 21.28
C GLY A 228 18.46 28.30 21.34
N SER A 229 17.50 27.79 20.55
CA SER A 229 16.09 28.11 20.74
C SER A 229 15.59 27.62 22.11
N ARG A 230 14.62 28.35 22.66
CA ARG A 230 13.94 28.00 23.92
C ARG A 230 12.44 28.11 23.66
N GLY A 231 11.75 26.98 23.64
CA GLY A 231 10.37 26.91 23.19
C GLY A 231 10.22 27.01 21.68
N GLY A 232 9.00 27.30 21.25
CA GLY A 232 8.57 27.33 19.85
C GLY A 232 7.95 26.02 19.38
N ILE A 233 7.56 26.02 18.12
CA ILE A 233 7.03 24.86 17.39
C ILE A 233 7.68 24.85 16.01
N ALA A 234 8.01 23.66 15.51
CA ALA A 234 8.37 23.45 14.11
C ALA A 234 7.24 22.71 13.43
N ILE A 235 6.88 23.13 12.22
CA ILE A 235 5.72 22.65 11.48
C ILE A 235 6.18 22.36 10.06
N SER A 236 5.91 21.13 9.58
CA SER A 236 5.97 20.84 8.14
C SER A 236 4.64 21.26 7.53
N HIS A 237 4.66 22.11 6.52
CA HIS A 237 3.45 22.65 5.93
C HIS A 237 3.54 22.70 4.40
N HIS A 238 2.59 22.04 3.75
CA HIS A 238 2.48 22.08 2.30
C HIS A 238 1.72 23.33 1.84
N PHE A 239 2.43 24.24 1.19
CA PHE A 239 1.87 25.43 0.59
C PHE A 239 1.22 25.09 -0.76
N PRO A 240 -0.10 25.28 -0.93
CA PRO A 240 -0.80 24.83 -2.14
C PRO A 240 -0.50 25.66 -3.38
N VAL A 241 -0.02 26.92 -3.23
CA VAL A 241 0.16 27.88 -4.32
C VAL A 241 1.34 28.80 -4.05
N ASP A 242 1.93 29.34 -5.11
CA ASP A 242 2.90 30.43 -4.98
C ASP A 242 2.15 31.67 -4.47
N GLY A 243 2.63 32.28 -3.39
CA GLY A 243 1.91 33.40 -2.82
C GLY A 243 2.57 34.06 -1.62
N ASN A 244 1.93 35.13 -1.16
CA ASN A 244 2.26 35.77 0.11
C ASN A 244 1.33 35.21 1.17
N TYR A 245 1.91 34.48 2.12
CA TYR A 245 1.20 33.91 3.26
C TYR A 245 1.34 34.84 4.46
N GLU A 246 0.27 34.94 5.25
CA GLU A 246 0.25 35.74 6.46
C GLU A 246 0.35 34.81 7.67
N VAL A 247 1.46 34.93 8.42
CA VAL A 247 1.68 34.17 9.64
C VAL A 247 1.34 35.08 10.82
N ASN A 248 0.30 34.69 11.55
CA ASN A 248 -0.20 35.40 12.73
C ASN A 248 0.19 34.62 13.99
N VAL A 249 0.98 35.24 14.88
CA VAL A 249 1.36 34.61 16.15
C VAL A 249 0.44 35.10 17.26
N ARG A 250 -0.29 34.16 17.88
CA ARG A 250 -1.07 34.42 19.09
C ARG A 250 -0.32 33.95 20.32
N LEU A 251 -0.10 34.85 21.26
CA LEU A 251 0.60 34.56 22.50
C LEU A 251 -0.36 33.92 23.51
N ARG A 252 0.19 33.05 24.35
CA ARG A 252 -0.55 32.39 25.41
C ARG A 252 -1.05 33.42 26.43
N ARG A 253 -2.34 33.30 26.75
CA ARG A 253 -2.99 34.03 27.83
C ARG A 253 -3.31 33.10 29.00
N GLN A 254 -3.41 33.65 30.20
CA GLN A 254 -3.89 32.92 31.38
C GLN A 254 -5.42 32.79 31.39
N TYR A 255 -6.00 32.16 32.42
CA TYR A 255 -7.45 31.96 32.54
C TYR A 255 -8.29 33.26 32.56
N GLN A 256 -7.69 34.39 32.95
CA GLN A 256 -8.31 35.73 32.92
C GLN A 256 -7.87 36.55 31.70
N ASP A 257 -7.46 35.89 30.62
CA ASP A 257 -7.07 36.50 29.34
C ASP A 257 -5.81 37.38 29.32
N TYR A 258 -5.05 37.51 30.41
CA TYR A 258 -3.78 38.25 30.37
C TYR A 258 -2.67 37.49 29.66
N LEU A 259 -1.93 38.18 28.81
CA LEU A 259 -0.69 37.71 28.19
C LEU A 259 0.35 37.25 29.22
N MET A 260 0.91 36.06 29.00
CA MET A 260 1.94 35.51 29.86
C MET A 260 3.35 35.94 29.44
N GLY A 261 4.28 36.05 30.39
CA GLY A 261 5.72 36.20 30.10
C GLY A 261 6.17 37.60 29.65
N MET A 262 5.33 38.63 29.81
CA MET A 262 5.61 39.99 29.32
C MET A 262 6.60 40.80 30.18
N GLY A 263 7.04 40.27 31.33
CA GLY A 263 7.86 41.01 32.31
C GLY A 263 9.31 41.27 31.93
N TRP A 264 9.83 40.59 30.91
CA TRP A 264 11.16 40.83 30.38
C TRP A 264 11.15 40.61 28.86
N ALA A 265 12.13 41.19 28.16
CA ALA A 265 12.18 41.11 26.70
C ALA A 265 12.53 39.69 26.25
N GLN A 266 11.74 39.17 25.30
CA GLN A 266 11.89 37.88 24.65
C GLN A 266 12.02 38.09 23.15
N ARG A 267 12.82 37.25 22.48
CA ARG A 267 12.97 37.28 21.02
C ARG A 267 12.18 36.15 20.43
N LEU A 268 11.28 36.48 19.51
CA LEU A 268 10.49 35.53 18.75
C LEU A 268 10.93 35.59 17.30
N ASP A 269 11.48 34.50 16.79
CA ASP A 269 11.94 34.38 15.42
C ASP A 269 10.89 33.60 14.61
N ILE A 270 10.42 34.16 13.50
CA ILE A 270 9.64 33.42 12.52
C ILE A 270 10.57 33.03 11.38
N ARG A 271 10.62 31.73 11.08
CA ARG A 271 11.49 31.17 10.05
C ARG A 271 10.69 30.30 9.10
N VAL A 272 11.07 30.33 7.83
CA VAL A 272 10.55 29.47 6.77
C VAL A 272 11.77 28.80 6.13
N ASP A 273 11.76 27.47 6.00
CA ASP A 273 12.86 26.67 5.47
C ASP A 273 14.24 26.98 6.07
N GLY A 274 14.23 27.31 7.37
CA GLY A 274 15.44 27.66 8.11
C GLY A 274 15.94 29.08 7.86
N GLU A 275 15.34 29.88 6.98
CA GLU A 275 15.65 31.30 6.77
C GLU A 275 14.86 32.18 7.75
N LEU A 276 15.50 33.23 8.30
CA LEU A 276 14.83 34.17 9.21
C LEU A 276 13.99 35.16 8.42
N MET A 277 12.67 35.13 8.62
CA MET A 277 11.76 36.07 7.97
C MET A 277 11.65 37.36 8.77
N GLU A 278 11.34 37.24 10.06
CA GLU A 278 11.15 38.39 10.95
C GLU A 278 11.55 38.00 12.38
N ARG A 279 12.05 38.98 13.14
CA ARG A 279 12.36 38.83 14.57
C ARG A 279 11.62 39.88 15.37
N PHE A 280 10.70 39.44 16.20
CA PHE A 280 9.98 40.29 17.13
C PHE A 280 10.69 40.32 18.48
N THR A 281 10.56 41.46 19.17
CA THR A 281 10.85 41.56 20.60
C THR A 281 9.54 41.70 21.34
N VAL A 282 9.24 40.75 22.22
CA VAL A 282 7.99 40.66 22.99
C VAL A 282 8.30 40.83 24.47
N GLY A 283 7.55 41.67 25.18
CA GLY A 283 7.77 41.92 26.61
C GLY A 283 8.94 42.86 26.92
N GLY A 284 9.13 43.18 28.20
CA GLY A 284 10.25 44.00 28.71
C GLY A 284 10.16 45.51 28.46
N SER A 285 9.40 45.95 27.46
CA SER A 285 9.12 47.37 27.18
C SER A 285 7.72 47.81 27.63
N VAL A 286 6.97 46.93 28.31
CA VAL A 286 5.56 47.14 28.61
C VAL A 286 5.41 48.05 29.84
N PRO A 287 4.66 49.16 29.78
CA PRO A 287 4.50 50.08 30.91
C PRO A 287 3.68 49.45 32.04
N GLY A 288 4.33 48.89 33.06
CA GLY A 288 3.64 48.29 34.20
C GLY A 288 4.49 47.30 34.99
N VAL A 289 3.97 46.83 36.13
CA VAL A 289 4.54 45.68 36.83
C VAL A 289 4.01 44.42 36.14
N PRO A 290 4.87 43.47 35.74
CA PRO A 290 4.40 42.23 35.15
C PRO A 290 3.42 41.51 36.07
N ALA A 291 2.27 41.11 35.52
CA ALA A 291 1.30 40.29 36.23
C ALA A 291 1.99 39.01 36.74
N ALA A 292 1.78 38.67 38.02
CA ALA A 292 2.26 37.39 38.53
C ALA A 292 1.61 36.24 37.73
N ALA A 293 2.26 35.08 37.67
CA ALA A 293 1.81 33.92 36.87
C ALA A 293 0.40 33.40 37.21
N SER A 294 -0.18 33.87 38.32
CA SER A 294 -1.52 33.56 38.81
C SER A 294 -2.31 34.83 39.17
N TYR A 295 -1.91 36.01 38.71
CA TYR A 295 -2.46 37.28 39.19
C TYR A 295 -3.84 37.56 38.60
N ALA A 296 -4.79 37.78 39.50
CA ALA A 296 -6.03 38.46 39.25
C ALA A 296 -5.85 39.96 39.54
N GLY A 297 -6.07 40.83 38.56
CA GLY A 297 -6.81 42.06 38.89
C GLY A 297 -8.23 41.62 39.30
N ASP A 298 -8.92 42.19 40.28
CA ASP A 298 -8.81 43.52 40.91
C ASP A 298 -9.08 43.33 42.42
N GLY A 299 -8.26 43.91 43.31
CA GLY A 299 -8.51 43.77 44.75
C GLY A 299 -7.52 44.40 45.72
N GLU A 300 -6.34 44.82 45.28
CA GLU A 300 -5.37 45.51 46.15
C GLU A 300 -5.59 47.04 46.09
N PRO A 301 -5.83 47.71 47.24
CA PRO A 301 -5.96 49.17 47.27
C PRO A 301 -4.69 49.85 46.75
N GLY A 302 -4.82 50.61 45.65
CA GLY A 302 -3.70 51.30 44.97
C GLY A 302 -3.32 50.71 43.61
N PHE A 303 -3.86 49.55 43.23
CA PHE A 303 -3.72 48.91 41.91
C PHE A 303 -4.95 49.14 41.02
N ALA A 304 -5.38 50.39 40.86
CA ALA A 304 -6.35 50.70 39.80
C ALA A 304 -5.66 50.48 38.45
N ALA A 305 -5.97 49.38 37.77
CA ALA A 305 -5.33 49.04 36.52
C ALA A 305 -5.60 50.13 35.46
N ASP A 306 -4.55 50.59 34.80
CA ASP A 306 -4.68 51.50 33.67
C ASP A 306 -5.52 50.80 32.58
N PRO A 307 -6.67 51.34 32.13
CA PRO A 307 -7.48 50.71 31.10
C PRO A 307 -6.71 50.41 29.81
N ALA A 308 -5.69 51.20 29.49
CA ALA A 308 -4.82 50.96 28.34
C ALA A 308 -3.92 49.73 28.57
N TRP A 309 -3.41 49.54 29.78
CA TRP A 309 -2.66 48.34 30.16
C TRP A 309 -3.53 47.09 30.08
N GLU A 310 -4.74 47.17 30.62
CA GLU A 310 -5.70 46.06 30.59
C GLU A 310 -6.06 45.64 29.17
N THR A 311 -6.40 46.62 28.33
CA THR A 311 -6.70 46.37 26.92
C THR A 311 -5.50 45.75 26.19
N PHE A 312 -4.29 46.24 26.46
CA PHE A 312 -3.07 45.69 25.89
C PHE A 312 -2.85 44.23 26.31
N MET A 313 -2.91 43.94 27.61
CA MET A 313 -2.62 42.61 28.13
C MET A 313 -3.70 41.57 27.79
N GLN A 314 -4.97 41.98 27.66
CA GLN A 314 -6.08 41.07 27.40
C GLN A 314 -6.35 40.89 25.90
N LEU A 315 -6.27 41.98 25.13
CA LEU A 315 -6.81 42.00 23.77
C LEU A 315 -5.72 42.21 22.71
N THR A 316 -4.92 43.27 22.80
CA THR A 316 -4.18 43.78 21.63
C THR A 316 -2.67 43.50 21.65
N GLY A 317 -2.11 43.00 22.74
CA GLY A 317 -0.66 42.91 22.93
C GLY A 317 0.08 41.95 21.99
N ASP A 318 -0.64 41.12 21.23
CA ASP A 318 -0.08 40.26 20.17
C ASP A 318 -0.60 40.58 18.75
N ASP A 319 -1.44 41.61 18.57
CA ASP A 319 -2.01 41.96 17.25
C ASP A 319 -0.95 42.41 16.23
N GLY A 320 0.22 42.85 16.70
CA GLY A 320 1.35 43.25 15.85
C GLY A 320 2.26 42.10 15.43
N LEU A 321 2.04 40.88 15.91
CA LEU A 321 2.91 39.73 15.61
C LEU A 321 2.46 39.03 14.32
N VAL A 322 2.50 39.81 13.24
CA VAL A 322 2.06 39.40 11.91
C VAL A 322 3.21 39.59 10.93
N VAL A 323 3.53 38.56 10.16
CA VAL A 323 4.51 38.63 9.09
C VAL A 323 3.90 38.12 7.79
N ARG A 324 4.25 38.79 6.68
CA ARG A 324 3.92 38.33 5.34
C ARG A 324 5.15 37.71 4.72
N VAL A 325 5.05 36.44 4.36
CA VAL A 325 6.17 35.65 3.84
C VAL A 325 5.86 35.22 2.40
N PRO A 326 6.73 35.53 1.43
CA PRO A 326 6.62 34.99 0.08
C PRO A 326 7.05 33.52 0.10
N VAL A 327 6.19 32.61 -0.35
CA VAL A 327 6.46 31.17 -0.35
C VAL A 327 6.13 30.59 -1.73
N THR A 328 6.97 29.64 -2.17
CA THR A 328 6.72 28.85 -3.38
C THR A 328 5.88 27.64 -3.00
N ALA A 329 4.92 27.26 -3.85
CA ALA A 329 4.11 26.07 -3.65
C ALA A 329 4.99 24.83 -3.47
N GLY A 330 4.64 23.98 -2.52
CA GLY A 330 5.46 22.82 -2.21
C GLY A 330 5.37 22.39 -0.75
N PRO A 331 5.89 21.20 -0.43
CA PRO A 331 6.00 20.69 0.92
C PRO A 331 6.96 21.49 1.81
#